data_AF-A0A353MD86-F1
#
_entry.id   AF-A0A353MD86-F1
#
_cell.length_a   1.000
_cell.length_b   1.000
_cell.length_c   1.000
_cell.angle_alpha   90.00
_cell.angle_beta   90.00
_cell.angle_gamma   90.00
#
_symmetry.space_group_name_H-M   'P 1'
#
loop_
_entity.id
_entity.type
_entity.pdbx_description
1 polymer ?
#
loop_
_entity_poly.entity_id
_entity_poly.type
_entity_poly.pdbx_seq_one_letter_code
_entity_poly.pdbx_strand_id
1 'polypeptide(L)'
;MHKISNSVGRHGVNKGSDVRIVQALLNRHIIPPSRQVKVDDIAGSKTITAILAFQHRLGLAKCDGLVTPAGTTFSALCSLPKSVPITERYLVAFSNTFKVLANSITAIGSHVERSIESAASFMTYHRAQRTICLPMQHLPA
;
A
#
# COMPACT_ATOMS: atom_id res chain seq x y z
N MET A 1 23.97 -6.35 -17.33
CA MET A 1 22.94 -7.26 -17.91
C MET A 1 23.10 -8.63 -17.26
N HIS A 2 22.08 -9.20 -16.63
CA HIS A 2 22.17 -10.54 -16.03
C HIS A 2 22.12 -11.60 -17.13
N LYS A 3 22.93 -12.65 -17.03
CA LYS A 3 22.94 -13.78 -17.97
C LYS A 3 23.09 -15.08 -17.19
N ILE A 4 22.36 -16.10 -17.61
CA ILE A 4 22.56 -17.47 -17.15
C ILE A 4 23.25 -18.27 -18.24
N SER A 5 24.12 -19.21 -17.84
CA SER A 5 24.86 -20.06 -18.78
C SER A 5 24.10 -21.33 -19.16
N ASN A 6 23.30 -21.89 -18.25
CA ASN A 6 22.52 -23.10 -18.44
C ASN A 6 21.05 -22.93 -18.02
N SER A 7 20.23 -23.92 -18.34
CA SER A 7 18.82 -23.93 -17.96
C SER A 7 18.62 -24.16 -16.45
N VAL A 8 17.62 -23.50 -15.87
CA VAL A 8 17.29 -23.54 -14.44
C VAL A 8 15.81 -23.88 -14.25
N GLY A 9 15.50 -24.77 -13.33
CA GLY A 9 14.15 -25.20 -13.00
C GLY A 9 13.93 -26.69 -13.24
N ARG A 10 12.70 -27.04 -13.61
CA ARG A 10 12.27 -28.43 -13.78
C ARG A 10 13.04 -29.11 -14.92
N HIS A 11 13.76 -30.18 -14.62
CA HIS A 11 14.64 -30.89 -15.58
C HIS A 11 15.75 -30.01 -16.18
N GLY A 12 16.06 -28.85 -15.59
CA GLY A 12 17.17 -28.01 -16.00
C GLY A 12 18.51 -28.51 -15.47
N VAL A 13 19.61 -27.97 -16.02
CA VAL A 13 20.98 -28.26 -15.54
C VAL A 13 21.16 -27.77 -14.10
N ASN A 14 20.48 -26.69 -13.70
CA ASN A 14 20.47 -26.19 -12.32
C ASN A 14 21.86 -25.87 -11.77
N LYS A 15 22.74 -25.30 -12.61
CA LYS A 15 24.04 -24.81 -12.15
C LYS A 15 23.85 -23.73 -11.09
N GLY A 16 24.44 -23.90 -9.90
CA GLY A 16 24.17 -23.06 -8.74
C GLY A 16 24.30 -21.55 -8.98
N SER A 17 25.29 -21.12 -9.76
CA SER A 17 25.46 -19.71 -10.16
C SER A 17 24.26 -19.16 -10.94
N ASP A 18 23.69 -19.97 -11.84
CA ASP A 18 22.54 -19.60 -12.65
C ASP A 18 21.25 -19.64 -11.80
N VAL A 19 21.14 -20.63 -10.90
CA VAL A 19 20.03 -20.74 -9.95
C VAL A 19 19.97 -19.51 -9.04
N ARG A 20 21.10 -19.07 -8.51
CA ARG A 20 21.21 -17.85 -7.68
C ARG A 20 20.61 -16.64 -8.39
N ILE A 21 20.98 -16.45 -9.66
CA ILE A 21 20.51 -15.33 -10.48
C ILE A 21 18.99 -15.44 -10.66
N VAL A 22 18.47 -16.61 -11.01
CA VAL A 22 17.04 -16.82 -11.21
C VAL A 22 16.25 -16.61 -9.91
N GLN A 23 16.71 -17.13 -8.77
CA GLN A 23 16.08 -16.91 -7.46
C GLN A 23 16.04 -15.43 -7.09
N ALA A 24 17.15 -14.71 -7.28
CA ALA A 24 17.21 -13.27 -7.03
C ALA A 24 16.27 -12.47 -7.95
N LEU A 25 16.17 -12.84 -9.24
CA LEU A 25 15.26 -12.21 -10.18
C LEU A 25 13.80 -12.52 -9.86
N LEU A 26 13.45 -13.77 -9.53
CA LEU A 26 12.10 -14.15 -9.10
C LEU A 26 11.63 -13.33 -7.91
N ASN A 27 12.53 -13.06 -6.95
CA ASN A 27 12.21 -12.25 -5.79
C ASN A 27 11.86 -10.80 -6.10
N ARG A 28 12.31 -10.26 -7.25
CA ARG A 28 11.91 -8.91 -7.73
C ARG A 28 10.48 -8.89 -8.29
N HIS A 29 9.95 -10.05 -8.68
CA HIS A 29 8.62 -10.21 -9.29
C HIS A 29 7.60 -10.82 -8.32
N ILE A 30 7.80 -10.66 -7.01
CA ILE A 30 6.89 -11.14 -5.99
C ILE A 30 5.67 -10.25 -5.91
N ILE A 31 4.50 -10.88 -5.86
CA ILE A 31 3.22 -10.20 -5.66
C ILE A 31 2.61 -10.79 -4.38
N PRO A 32 2.13 -9.96 -3.43
CA PRO A 32 1.44 -10.45 -2.24
C PRO A 32 0.24 -11.33 -2.61
N PRO A 33 -0.02 -12.44 -1.88
CA PRO A 33 0.60 -12.87 -0.62
C PRO A 33 1.79 -13.83 -0.79
N SER A 34 2.38 -13.97 -1.99
CA SER A 34 3.47 -14.91 -2.23
C SER A 34 4.72 -14.58 -1.39
N ARG A 35 5.37 -15.62 -0.87
CA ARG A 35 6.62 -15.48 -0.10
C ARG A 35 7.84 -15.47 -1.00
N GLN A 36 8.93 -14.88 -0.50
CA GLN A 36 10.21 -14.90 -1.19
C GLN A 36 10.80 -16.30 -1.24
N VAL A 37 11.46 -16.60 -2.36
CA VAL A 37 12.25 -17.81 -2.53
C VAL A 37 13.59 -17.58 -1.84
N LYS A 38 14.08 -18.58 -1.11
CA LYS A 38 15.43 -18.54 -0.52
C LYS A 38 16.45 -18.54 -1.66
N VAL A 39 17.45 -17.66 -1.58
CA VAL A 39 18.58 -17.64 -2.52
C VAL A 39 19.67 -18.57 -1.96
N ASP A 40 19.58 -19.86 -2.27
CA ASP A 40 20.43 -20.92 -1.75
C ASP A 40 21.13 -21.73 -2.85
N ASP A 41 21.05 -21.26 -4.10
CA ASP A 41 21.66 -21.89 -5.28
C ASP A 41 21.06 -23.26 -5.64
N ILE A 42 19.96 -23.66 -4.97
CA ILE A 42 19.30 -24.94 -5.17
C ILE A 42 17.94 -24.73 -5.86
N ALA A 43 17.78 -25.34 -7.03
CA ALA A 43 16.52 -25.33 -7.78
C ALA A 43 15.52 -26.35 -7.23
N GLY A 44 15.18 -26.23 -5.95
CA GLY A 44 14.22 -27.09 -5.27
C GLY A 44 12.77 -26.80 -5.66
N SER A 45 11.83 -27.53 -5.05
CA SER A 45 10.38 -27.40 -5.32
C SER A 45 9.88 -25.96 -5.20
N LYS A 46 10.34 -25.20 -4.20
CA LYS A 46 9.97 -23.79 -4.01
C LYS A 46 10.39 -22.91 -5.20
N THR A 47 11.61 -23.10 -5.70
CA THR A 47 12.13 -22.38 -6.86
C THR A 47 11.32 -22.74 -8.11
N ILE A 48 11.06 -24.04 -8.33
CA ILE A 48 10.29 -24.52 -9.50
C ILE A 48 8.85 -23.99 -9.46
N THR A 49 8.18 -24.04 -8.31
CA THR A 49 6.82 -23.50 -8.15
C THR A 49 6.79 -21.99 -8.39
N ALA A 50 7.82 -21.26 -7.95
CA ALA A 50 7.93 -19.83 -8.23
C ALA A 50 8.13 -19.53 -9.73
N ILE A 51 8.92 -20.35 -10.44
CA ILE A 51 9.07 -20.24 -11.90
C ILE A 51 7.73 -20.50 -12.59
N LEU A 52 7.01 -21.55 -12.22
CA LEU A 52 5.69 -21.87 -12.78
C LEU A 52 4.69 -20.73 -12.56
N ALA A 53 4.61 -20.21 -11.33
CA ALA A 53 3.75 -19.07 -11.02
C ALA A 53 4.13 -17.83 -11.82
N PHE A 54 5.42 -17.57 -12.03
CA PHE A 54 5.88 -16.48 -12.89
C PHE A 54 5.48 -16.69 -14.35
N GLN A 55 5.72 -17.86 -14.93
CA GLN A 55 5.33 -18.19 -16.30
C GLN A 55 3.81 -18.09 -16.53
N HIS A 56 3.01 -18.52 -15.54
CA HIS A 56 1.55 -18.40 -15.61
C HIS A 56 1.11 -16.93 -15.62
N ARG A 57 1.77 -16.07 -14.86
CA ARG A 57 1.50 -14.62 -14.85
C ARG A 57 1.92 -13.93 -16.15
N LEU A 58 2.88 -14.49 -16.89
CA LEU A 58 3.22 -14.01 -18.22
C LEU A 58 2.18 -14.40 -19.28
N GLY A 59 1.25 -15.30 -18.96
CA GLY A 59 0.27 -15.81 -19.93
C GLY A 59 0.88 -16.74 -20.98
N LEU A 60 1.98 -17.43 -20.64
CA LEU A 60 2.59 -18.40 -21.55
C LEU A 60 1.68 -19.62 -21.69
N ALA A 61 1.43 -20.07 -22.92
CA ALA A 61 0.61 -21.24 -23.21
C ALA A 61 1.16 -22.53 -22.57
N LYS A 62 2.48 -22.61 -22.38
CA LYS A 62 3.16 -23.72 -21.72
C LYS A 62 3.94 -23.23 -20.51
N CYS A 63 3.47 -23.59 -19.32
CA CYS A 63 4.17 -23.38 -18.06
C CYS A 63 4.89 -24.68 -17.70
N ASP A 64 6.13 -24.82 -18.13
CA ASP A 64 6.96 -26.03 -17.95
C ASP A 64 7.83 -26.00 -16.70
N GLY A 65 7.96 -24.82 -16.08
CA GLY A 65 8.80 -24.63 -14.90
C GLY A 65 10.29 -24.58 -15.22
N LEU A 66 10.66 -24.33 -16.49
CA LEU A 66 12.04 -24.27 -16.98
C LEU A 66 12.38 -22.86 -17.49
N VAL A 67 13.51 -22.33 -17.04
CA VAL A 67 14.09 -21.07 -17.50
C VAL A 67 15.30 -21.38 -18.38
N THR A 68 15.25 -20.98 -19.64
CA THR A 68 16.36 -21.14 -20.59
C THR A 68 17.09 -19.81 -20.80
N PRO A 69 18.42 -19.82 -21.06
CA PRO A 69 19.21 -18.59 -21.20
C PRO A 69 18.72 -17.57 -22.23
N ALA A 70 18.21 -18.06 -23.36
CA ALA A 70 17.66 -17.24 -24.44
C ALA A 70 16.12 -17.30 -24.49
N GLY A 71 15.48 -17.80 -23.42
CA GLY A 71 14.05 -17.98 -23.36
C GLY A 71 13.27 -16.72 -23.02
N THR A 72 12.00 -16.69 -23.41
CA THR A 72 11.03 -15.65 -23.05
C THR A 72 10.92 -15.46 -21.54
N THR A 73 10.93 -16.55 -20.77
CA THR A 73 10.88 -16.48 -19.30
C THR A 73 12.08 -15.73 -18.71
N PHE A 74 13.30 -15.97 -19.20
CA PHE A 74 14.49 -15.28 -18.69
C PHE A 74 14.52 -13.81 -19.08
N SER A 75 14.13 -13.49 -20.31
CA SER A 75 13.98 -12.11 -20.77
C SER A 75 12.99 -11.32 -19.90
N ALA A 76 11.83 -11.90 -19.60
CA ALA A 76 10.85 -11.29 -18.73
C ALA A 76 11.34 -11.15 -17.28
N LEU A 77 12.10 -12.11 -16.75
CA LEU A 77 12.72 -11.97 -15.43
C LEU A 77 13.70 -10.79 -15.35
N CYS A 78 14.41 -10.51 -16.44
CA CYS A 78 15.34 -9.38 -16.55
C CYS A 78 14.63 -8.03 -16.71
N SER A 79 13.38 -8.01 -17.19
CA SER A 79 12.57 -6.79 -17.24
C SER A 79 12.13 -6.34 -15.84
N LEU A 80 11.78 -5.05 -15.72
CA LEU A 80 11.19 -4.51 -14.50
C LEU A 80 9.87 -5.24 -14.19
N PRO A 81 9.55 -5.46 -12.90
CA PRO A 81 8.25 -5.99 -12.53
C PRO A 81 7.17 -5.09 -13.11
N LYS A 82 6.15 -5.69 -13.74
CA LYS A 82 4.94 -4.94 -14.09
C LYS A 82 4.44 -4.32 -12.80
N SER A 83 4.50 -3.00 -12.71
CA SER A 83 4.00 -2.26 -11.55
C SER A 83 2.59 -2.74 -11.32
N VAL A 84 2.36 -3.48 -10.23
CA VAL A 84 1.01 -3.70 -9.75
C VAL A 84 0.50 -2.28 -9.48
N PRO A 85 -0.53 -1.80 -10.20
CA PRO A 85 -1.09 -0.51 -9.85
C PRO A 85 -1.49 -0.60 -8.38
N ILE A 86 -1.12 0.40 -7.57
CA ILE A 86 -1.28 0.42 -6.10
C ILE A 86 -2.78 0.39 -5.69
N THR A 87 -3.67 0.26 -6.67
CA THR A 87 -5.12 0.28 -6.60
C THR A 87 -5.66 -1.07 -6.14
N GLU A 88 -5.99 -1.12 -4.85
CA GLU A 88 -7.26 -1.61 -4.27
C GLU A 88 -6.98 -1.92 -2.81
N ARG A 89 -6.02 -2.82 -2.54
CA ARG A 89 -5.84 -3.37 -1.20
C ARG A 89 -5.02 -2.50 -0.24
N TYR A 90 -4.07 -1.70 -0.75
CA TYR A 90 -3.27 -0.78 0.07
C TYR A 90 -4.04 0.53 0.36
N LEU A 91 -4.80 1.03 -0.62
CA LEU A 91 -5.64 2.21 -0.47
C LEU A 91 -6.88 1.96 0.41
N VAL A 92 -7.56 0.81 0.30
CA VAL A 92 -8.72 0.52 1.17
C VAL A 92 -8.29 0.43 2.64
N ALA A 93 -7.14 -0.21 2.92
CA ALA A 93 -6.58 -0.30 4.28
C ALA A 93 -6.18 1.08 4.84
N PHE A 94 -5.67 1.99 4.00
CA PHE A 94 -5.37 3.37 4.38
C PHE A 94 -6.62 4.26 4.49
N SER A 95 -7.64 4.03 3.66
CA SER A 95 -8.85 4.87 3.62
C SER A 95 -9.73 4.69 4.86
N ASN A 96 -9.82 3.47 5.39
CA ASN A 96 -10.70 3.18 6.52
C ASN A 96 -10.14 3.78 7.81
N THR A 97 -8.83 3.74 8.02
CA THR A 97 -8.17 4.40 9.15
C THR A 97 -8.22 5.93 9.01
N PHE A 98 -8.04 6.48 7.81
CA PHE A 98 -8.16 7.92 7.58
C PHE A 98 -9.60 8.45 7.78
N LYS A 99 -10.62 7.70 7.35
CA LYS A 99 -12.04 8.06 7.56
C LYS A 99 -12.41 8.12 9.04
N VAL A 100 -11.93 7.16 9.84
CA VAL A 100 -12.18 7.17 11.29
C VAL A 100 -11.54 8.40 11.93
N LEU A 101 -10.30 8.74 11.56
CA LEU A 101 -9.61 9.93 12.06
C LEU A 101 -10.32 11.24 11.65
N ALA A 102 -10.75 11.34 10.39
CA ALA A 102 -11.45 12.52 9.87
C ALA A 102 -12.78 12.75 10.61
N ASN A 103 -13.54 11.70 10.89
CA ASN A 103 -14.79 11.81 11.64
C ASN A 103 -14.57 12.31 13.08
N SER A 104 -13.50 11.86 13.74
CA SER A 104 -13.15 12.36 15.07
C SER A 104 -12.78 13.85 15.07
N ILE A 105 -12.04 14.32 14.06
CA ILE A 105 -11.68 15.75 13.92
C ILE A 105 -12.92 16.61 13.69
N THR A 106 -13.82 16.20 12.79
CA THR A 106 -15.08 16.92 12.52
C THR A 106 -15.97 16.98 13.76
N ALA A 107 -16.06 15.88 14.52
CA ALA A 107 -16.84 15.84 15.75
C ALA A 107 -16.29 16.83 16.80
N ILE A 108 -14.97 16.92 16.96
CA ILE A 108 -14.33 17.88 17.87
C ILE A 108 -14.61 19.32 17.44
N GLY A 109 -14.46 19.64 16.14
CA GLY A 109 -14.74 20.97 15.60
C GLY A 109 -16.17 21.42 15.91
N SER A 110 -17.15 20.55 15.66
CA SER A 110 -18.56 20.84 15.94
C SER A 110 -18.87 21.06 17.43
N HIS A 111 -18.08 20.47 18.33
CA HIS A 111 -18.25 20.64 19.77
C HIS A 111 -17.67 21.97 20.27
N VAL A 112 -16.56 22.41 19.70
CA VAL A 112 -15.94 23.71 19.98
C VAL A 112 -16.84 24.85 19.51
N GLU A 113 -17.38 24.75 18.30
CA GLU A 113 -18.25 25.77 17.73
C GLU A 113 -19.53 25.98 18.56
N ARG A 114 -20.21 24.88 18.97
CA ARG A 114 -21.36 24.97 19.89
C ARG A 114 -21.01 25.55 21.26
N SER A 115 -19.80 25.31 21.76
CA SER A 115 -19.35 25.87 23.04
C SER A 115 -19.10 27.38 22.93
N ILE A 116 -18.57 27.84 21.80
CA ILE A 116 -18.40 29.28 21.50
C ILE A 116 -19.75 29.97 21.35
N GLU A 117 -20.70 29.38 20.62
CA GLU A 117 -22.06 29.92 20.45
C GLU A 117 -22.82 30.00 21.78
N SER A 118 -22.70 28.97 22.63
CA SER A 118 -23.29 28.99 23.97
C SER A 118 -22.70 30.11 24.84
N ALA A 119 -21.38 30.29 24.82
CA ALA A 119 -20.71 31.37 25.53
C ALA A 119 -21.08 32.76 24.98
N ALA A 120 -21.19 32.90 23.67
CA ALA A 120 -21.62 34.14 23.01
C ALA A 120 -23.08 34.49 23.37
N SER A 121 -23.97 33.50 23.39
CA SER A 121 -25.36 33.67 23.81
C SER A 121 -25.45 34.09 25.29
N PHE A 122 -24.66 33.44 26.16
CA PHE A 122 -24.57 33.81 27.58
C PHE A 122 -24.07 35.25 27.80
N MET A 123 -23.04 35.67 27.06
CA MET A 123 -22.50 37.04 27.12
C MET A 123 -23.49 38.08 26.59
N THR A 124 -24.23 37.75 25.54
CA THR A 124 -25.27 38.63 24.96
C THR A 124 -26.44 38.79 25.94
N TYR A 125 -26.85 37.70 26.58
CA TYR A 125 -27.87 37.71 27.63
C TYR A 125 -27.46 38.56 28.84
N HIS A 126 -26.23 38.40 29.34
CA HIS A 126 -25.74 39.21 30.46
C HIS A 126 -25.56 40.69 30.10
N ARG A 127 -25.18 41.00 28.86
CA ARG A 127 -25.10 42.40 28.39
C ARG A 127 -26.50 43.04 28.37
N ALA A 128 -27.51 42.32 27.87
CA ALA A 128 -28.89 42.79 27.87
C ALA A 128 -29.39 43.11 29.29
N GLN A 129 -29.11 42.24 30.27
CA GLN A 129 -29.46 42.46 31.68
C GLN A 129 -28.75 43.66 32.32
N ARG A 130 -27.50 43.97 31.95
CA ARG A 130 -26.79 45.16 32.46
C ARG A 130 -27.35 46.48 31.91
N THR A 131 -27.87 46.49 30.69
CA THR A 131 -28.51 47.69 30.10
C THR A 131 -29.85 48.05 30.75
N ILE A 132 -30.58 47.06 31.27
CA ILE A 132 -31.89 47.26 31.90
C ILE A 132 -31.76 47.90 33.30
N CYS A 133 -30.59 47.82 33.94
CA CYS A 133 -30.33 48.35 35.28
C CYS A 133 -29.57 49.69 35.31
N LEU A 134 -29.45 50.43 34.20
CA LEU A 134 -28.88 51.79 34.24
C LEU A 134 -29.89 52.75 34.91
N PRO A 135 -29.60 53.32 36.10
CA PRO A 135 -30.51 54.26 36.73
C PRO A 135 -30.51 55.56 35.92
N MET A 136 -31.71 56.01 35.52
CA MET A 136 -31.96 57.30 34.90
C MET A 136 -31.57 58.41 35.88
N GLN A 137 -30.34 58.92 35.80
CA GLN A 137 -29.95 60.14 36.48
C GLN A 137 -30.28 61.34 35.60
N HIS A 138 -31.30 62.08 36.08
CA HIS A 138 -31.51 63.52 35.99
C HIS A 138 -31.49 64.18 34.59
N LEU A 139 -32.66 64.64 34.16
CA LEU A 139 -32.79 65.79 33.27
C LEU A 139 -33.50 66.92 34.06
N PRO A 140 -32.88 68.10 34.24
CA PRO A 140 -33.48 69.20 34.99
C PRO A 140 -34.52 69.97 34.16
N ALA A 141 -35.39 70.67 34.90
CA ALA A 141 -36.64 71.32 34.50
C ALA A 141 -36.48 72.52 33.55
#